data_AF-A0A935WTZ7-F1
#
_entry.id   AF-A0A935WTZ7-F1
#
_cell.length_a   1.000
_cell.length_b   1.000
_cell.length_c   1.000
_cell.angle_alpha   90.00
_cell.angle_beta   90.00
_cell.angle_gamma   90.00
#
_symmetry.space_group_name_H-M   'P 1'
#
loop_
_entity.id
_entity.type
_entity.pdbx_description
1 polymer ?
#
loop_
_entity_poly.entity_id
_entity_poly.type
_entity_poly.pdbx_seq_one_letter_code
_entity_poly.pdbx_strand_id
1 'polypeptide(L)'
;MDENAVVEFPMQEDIRIDLRDVFLGAIRLVLETLLEEEVKSMIGAARYERTPARRDSRNGTYLRQLIGACSVFQLARRVLPEAKMQRCIVHLERNVLSHAPQRLNARLAREVSAVFAASSRKEARTRVEKLKGGLGGEVPEATECLENGFNAACRWRLRLLGRPPIVLVLDHLA
;
A
#
# COMPACT_ATOMS: atom_id res chain seq x y z
N MET A 1 -39.72 -29.08 -29.05
CA MET A 1 -38.60 -28.21 -29.49
C MET A 1 -38.90 -26.86 -28.87
N ASP A 2 -38.27 -26.39 -27.82
CA ASP A 2 -36.92 -26.61 -27.30
C ASP A 2 -36.95 -26.51 -25.77
N GLU A 3 -36.34 -27.45 -25.06
CA GLU A 3 -36.16 -27.35 -23.60
C GLU A 3 -34.88 -28.09 -23.18
N ASN A 4 -33.74 -27.66 -23.74
CA ASN A 4 -32.43 -27.98 -23.17
C ASN A 4 -31.81 -26.68 -22.67
N ALA A 5 -32.18 -26.30 -21.44
CA ALA A 5 -31.39 -25.34 -20.68
C ALA A 5 -30.03 -25.97 -20.41
N VAL A 6 -29.03 -25.58 -21.18
CA VAL A 6 -27.64 -25.97 -20.96
C VAL A 6 -27.22 -25.33 -19.63
N VAL A 7 -27.22 -26.11 -18.55
CA VAL A 7 -26.62 -25.70 -17.29
C VAL A 7 -25.11 -25.65 -17.54
N GLU A 8 -24.57 -24.45 -17.69
CA GLU A 8 -23.13 -24.23 -17.74
C GLU A 8 -22.53 -24.65 -16.40
N PHE A 9 -21.80 -25.76 -16.38
CA PHE A 9 -21.07 -26.20 -15.20
C PHE A 9 -19.82 -25.33 -15.04
N PRO A 10 -19.63 -24.67 -13.89
CA PRO A 10 -18.46 -23.82 -13.67
C PRO A 10 -17.18 -24.64 -13.80
N MET A 11 -16.17 -24.08 -14.45
CA MET A 11 -14.90 -24.77 -14.65
C MET A 11 -14.19 -24.95 -13.31
N GLN A 12 -13.28 -25.93 -13.24
CA GLN A 12 -12.52 -26.24 -12.02
C GLN A 12 -11.74 -25.02 -11.47
N GLU A 13 -11.47 -24.02 -12.30
CA GLU A 13 -10.85 -22.76 -11.93
C GLU A 13 -11.83 -21.80 -11.22
N ASP A 14 -13.08 -21.73 -11.67
CA ASP A 14 -14.15 -20.90 -11.10
C ASP A 14 -14.51 -21.39 -9.69
N ILE A 15 -14.63 -22.71 -9.53
CA ILE A 15 -14.90 -23.34 -8.23
C ILE A 15 -13.77 -23.02 -7.21
N ARG A 16 -12.52 -22.97 -7.67
CA ARG A 16 -11.37 -22.66 -6.81
C ARG A 16 -11.32 -21.18 -6.41
N ILE A 17 -11.79 -20.29 -7.27
CA ILE A 17 -11.89 -18.85 -7.00
C ILE A 17 -13.00 -18.62 -5.97
N ASP A 18 -14.19 -19.18 -6.20
CA ASP A 18 -15.34 -19.04 -5.32
C ASP A 18 -15.06 -19.58 -3.91
N LEU A 19 -14.46 -20.76 -3.80
CA LEU A 19 -14.08 -21.32 -2.49
C LEU A 19 -13.13 -20.38 -1.74
N ARG A 20 -12.15 -19.80 -2.44
CA ARG A 20 -11.19 -18.88 -1.81
C ARG A 20 -11.89 -17.63 -1.28
N ASP A 21 -12.82 -17.07 -2.03
CA ASP A 21 -13.56 -15.87 -1.63
C ASP A 21 -14.50 -16.16 -0.45
N VAL A 22 -15.12 -17.33 -0.42
CA VAL A 22 -15.88 -17.81 0.75
C VAL A 22 -14.98 -17.93 1.98
N PHE A 23 -13.79 -18.54 1.85
CA PHE A 23 -12.85 -18.67 2.96
C PHE A 23 -12.33 -17.31 3.46
N LEU A 24 -11.99 -16.39 2.56
CA LEU A 24 -11.54 -15.04 2.94
C LEU A 24 -12.67 -14.23 3.59
N GLY A 25 -13.91 -14.39 3.10
CA GLY A 25 -15.10 -13.81 3.73
C GLY A 25 -15.31 -14.33 5.15
N ALA A 26 -15.14 -15.63 5.37
CA ALA A 26 -15.25 -16.24 6.71
C ALA A 26 -14.16 -15.73 7.67
N ILE A 27 -12.90 -15.68 7.22
CA ILE A 27 -11.78 -15.15 8.03
C ILE A 27 -12.02 -13.68 8.38
N ARG A 28 -12.48 -12.87 7.41
CA ARG A 28 -12.83 -11.48 7.63
C ARG A 28 -13.90 -11.32 8.70
N LEU A 29 -14.98 -12.10 8.62
CA LEU A 29 -16.07 -12.04 9.59
C LEU A 29 -15.60 -12.38 11.01
N VAL A 30 -14.80 -13.44 11.16
CA VAL A 30 -14.24 -13.84 12.46
C VAL A 30 -13.36 -12.72 13.04
N LEU A 31 -12.48 -12.13 12.23
CA LEU A 31 -11.59 -11.06 12.70
C LEU A 31 -12.35 -9.78 13.05
N GLU A 32 -13.33 -9.38 12.24
CA GLU A 32 -14.20 -8.23 12.53
C GLU A 32 -14.93 -8.45 13.87
N THR A 33 -15.48 -9.64 14.10
CA THR A 33 -16.19 -9.99 15.34
C THR A 33 -15.27 -9.94 16.56
N LEU A 34 -14.08 -10.54 16.48
CA LEU A 34 -13.13 -10.55 17.60
C LEU A 34 -12.65 -9.14 17.94
N LEU A 35 -12.34 -8.33 16.93
CA LEU A 35 -11.91 -6.94 17.14
C LEU A 35 -13.01 -6.08 17.76
N GLU A 36 -14.27 -6.30 17.38
CA GLU A 36 -15.40 -5.58 17.97
C GLU A 36 -15.57 -5.89 19.46
N GLU A 37 -15.38 -7.15 19.86
CA GLU A 37 -15.46 -7.54 21.27
C GLU A 37 -14.27 -7.00 22.08
N GLU A 38 -13.06 -6.99 21.51
CA GLU A 38 -11.89 -6.35 22.14
C GLU A 38 -12.09 -4.84 22.35
N VAL A 39 -12.59 -4.14 21.32
CA VAL A 39 -12.90 -2.70 21.42
C VAL A 39 -14.00 -2.44 22.46
N LYS A 40 -15.01 -3.32 22.55
CA LYS A 40 -16.06 -3.22 23.56
C LYS A 40 -15.51 -3.42 24.97
N SER A 41 -14.62 -4.40 25.16
CA SER A 41 -13.93 -4.64 26.44
C SER A 41 -13.11 -3.41 26.88
N MET A 42 -12.37 -2.82 25.95
CA MET A 42 -11.55 -1.63 26.19
C MET A 42 -12.38 -0.38 26.54
N ILE A 43 -13.46 -0.13 25.78
CA ILE A 43 -14.33 1.04 25.97
C ILE A 43 -15.30 0.86 27.15
N GLY A 44 -15.68 -0.38 27.46
CA GLY A 44 -16.70 -0.71 28.46
C GLY A 44 -18.14 -0.47 27.97
N ALA A 45 -18.36 -0.39 26.65
CA ALA A 45 -19.68 -0.13 26.05
C ALA A 45 -19.80 -0.70 24.63
N ALA A 46 -20.96 -1.26 24.28
CA ALA A 46 -21.29 -1.66 22.92
C ALA A 46 -21.49 -0.45 21.98
N ARG A 47 -21.65 -0.71 20.68
CA ARG A 47 -21.87 0.35 19.68
C ARG A 47 -23.19 1.05 19.97
N TYR A 48 -23.13 2.39 20.05
CA TYR A 48 -24.27 3.27 20.40
C TYR A 48 -24.90 3.06 21.79
N GLU A 49 -24.34 2.19 22.64
CA GLU A 49 -24.85 1.98 23.99
C GLU A 49 -24.61 3.19 24.90
N ARG A 50 -25.67 3.62 25.61
CA ARG A 50 -25.57 4.68 26.61
C ARG A 50 -25.34 4.03 27.98
N THR A 51 -24.10 4.08 28.46
CA THR A 51 -23.72 3.55 29.78
C THR A 51 -22.80 4.53 30.50
N PRO A 52 -22.99 4.73 31.82
CA PRO A 52 -22.09 5.55 32.62
C PRO A 52 -20.71 4.89 32.83
N ALA A 53 -20.56 3.58 32.53
CA ALA A 53 -19.30 2.85 32.61
C ALA A 53 -18.35 3.07 31.41
N ARG A 54 -18.77 3.87 30.42
CA ARG A 54 -18.00 4.15 29.20
C ARG A 54 -16.73 4.92 29.53
N ARG A 55 -15.58 4.38 29.13
CA ARG A 55 -14.25 4.98 29.37
C ARG A 55 -13.72 5.78 28.20
N ASP A 56 -14.16 5.47 26.98
CA ASP A 56 -13.69 6.12 25.75
C ASP A 56 -14.76 6.11 24.64
N SER A 57 -14.46 6.75 23.52
CA SER A 57 -15.31 6.87 22.33
C SER A 57 -14.72 6.12 21.14
N ARG A 58 -15.59 5.61 20.25
CA ARG A 58 -15.13 4.99 19.00
C ARG A 58 -14.86 6.09 17.98
N ASN A 59 -13.62 6.21 17.51
CA ASN A 59 -13.24 7.20 16.49
C ASN A 59 -13.25 6.61 15.07
N GLY A 60 -14.45 6.30 14.57
CA GLY A 60 -14.65 5.77 13.22
C GLY A 60 -14.02 4.40 12.97
N THR A 61 -13.98 4.01 11.70
CA THR A 61 -13.32 2.79 11.20
C THR A 61 -12.48 3.15 9.99
N TYR A 62 -11.30 2.57 9.86
CA TYR A 62 -10.47 2.69 8.66
C TYR A 62 -10.14 1.31 8.11
N LEU A 63 -10.08 1.19 6.79
CA LEU A 63 -9.75 -0.07 6.13
C LEU A 63 -8.29 -0.42 6.40
N ARG A 64 -8.04 -1.48 7.17
CA ARG A 64 -6.72 -2.12 7.27
C ARG A 64 -6.68 -3.31 6.33
N GLN A 65 -5.68 -3.33 5.45
CA GLN A 65 -5.35 -4.53 4.69
C GLN A 65 -4.63 -5.50 5.64
N LEU A 66 -5.23 -6.65 5.88
CA LEU A 66 -4.54 -7.77 6.51
C LEU A 66 -3.52 -8.29 5.50
N ILE A 67 -2.24 -8.16 5.81
CA ILE A 67 -1.16 -8.67 4.96
C ILE A 67 -1.16 -10.20 5.08
N GLY A 68 -1.86 -10.84 4.14
CA GLY A 68 -1.91 -12.28 3.88
C GLY A 68 -1.92 -12.53 2.37
N ALA A 69 -1.88 -13.80 1.93
CA ALA A 69 -1.45 -14.29 0.59
C ALA A 69 -2.09 -13.69 -0.71
N CYS A 70 -2.96 -12.69 -0.63
CA CYS A 70 -3.40 -11.87 -1.75
C CYS A 70 -3.42 -10.38 -1.33
N SER A 71 -2.25 -9.73 -1.37
CA SER A 71 -2.13 -8.29 -1.20
C SER A 71 -2.86 -7.53 -2.32
N VAL A 72 -3.18 -6.25 -2.12
CA VAL A 72 -3.77 -5.39 -3.17
C VAL A 72 -2.91 -5.35 -4.44
N PHE A 73 -1.60 -5.54 -4.31
CA PHE A 73 -0.70 -5.75 -5.45
C PHE A 73 -1.04 -7.03 -6.24
N GLN A 74 -1.33 -8.14 -5.56
CA GLN A 74 -1.70 -9.41 -6.20
C GLN A 74 -3.09 -9.33 -6.84
N LEU A 75 -4.04 -8.61 -6.23
CA LEU A 75 -5.36 -8.37 -6.80
C LEU A 75 -5.29 -7.44 -8.02
N ALA A 76 -4.55 -6.34 -7.94
CA ALA A 76 -4.37 -5.40 -9.05
C ALA A 76 -3.74 -6.07 -10.28
N ARG A 77 -2.79 -7.00 -10.08
CA ARG A 77 -2.23 -7.81 -11.18
C ARG A 77 -3.21 -8.76 -11.84
N ARG A 78 -4.21 -9.26 -11.10
CA ARG A 78 -5.20 -10.20 -11.63
C ARG A 78 -6.30 -9.48 -12.40
N VAL A 79 -6.79 -8.36 -11.88
CA VAL A 79 -7.91 -7.60 -12.46
C VAL A 79 -7.43 -6.68 -13.60
N LEU A 80 -6.19 -6.17 -13.52
CA LEU A 80 -5.62 -5.25 -14.51
C LEU A 80 -4.18 -5.67 -14.87
N PRO A 81 -3.98 -6.81 -15.57
CA PRO A 81 -2.63 -7.32 -15.88
C PRO A 81 -1.81 -6.36 -16.77
N GLU A 82 -2.49 -5.58 -17.61
CA GLU A 82 -1.89 -4.56 -18.49
C GLU A 82 -1.42 -3.31 -17.74
N ALA A 83 -1.90 -3.10 -16.50
CA ALA A 83 -1.60 -1.90 -15.74
C ALA A 83 -0.16 -1.91 -15.24
N LYS A 84 0.55 -0.81 -15.50
CA LYS A 84 1.93 -0.66 -15.04
C LYS A 84 1.92 -0.22 -13.59
N MET A 85 2.58 -0.98 -12.72
CA MET A 85 2.63 -0.64 -11.30
C MET A 85 3.89 0.12 -10.93
N GLN A 86 3.74 1.08 -10.01
CA GLN A 86 4.79 1.95 -9.51
C GLN A 86 4.60 2.20 -8.00
N ARG A 87 5.71 2.32 -7.26
CA ARG A 87 5.65 2.73 -5.84
C ARG A 87 5.32 4.21 -5.74
N CYS A 88 4.41 4.57 -4.84
CA CYS A 88 4.06 5.96 -4.58
C CYS A 88 5.27 6.74 -4.01
N ILE A 89 5.62 7.84 -4.68
CA ILE A 89 6.76 8.69 -4.28
C ILE A 89 6.50 9.37 -2.94
N VAL A 90 5.26 9.76 -2.66
CA VAL A 90 4.88 10.45 -1.42
C VAL A 90 5.05 9.52 -0.23
N HIS A 91 4.64 8.25 -0.40
CA HIS A 91 4.82 7.24 0.63
C HIS A 91 6.27 6.82 0.79
N LEU A 92 7.03 6.70 -0.30
CA LEU A 92 8.47 6.46 -0.21
C LEU A 92 9.19 7.60 0.52
N GLU A 93 8.88 8.85 0.22
CA GLU A 93 9.44 10.02 0.90
C GLU A 93 9.09 10.02 2.39
N ARG A 94 7.84 9.75 2.75
CA ARG A 94 7.43 9.63 4.17
C ARG A 94 8.18 8.51 4.89
N ASN A 95 8.35 7.35 4.25
CA ASN A 95 9.10 6.23 4.82
C ASN A 95 10.57 6.60 5.04
N VAL A 96 11.21 7.23 4.04
CA VAL A 96 12.60 7.70 4.15
C VAL A 96 12.74 8.68 5.31
N LEU A 97 11.82 9.65 5.45
CA LEU A 97 11.84 10.63 6.54
C LEU A 97 11.60 10.02 7.94
N SER A 98 10.89 8.88 8.03
CA SER A 98 10.69 8.19 9.30
C SER A 98 11.97 7.54 9.86
N HIS A 99 12.99 7.33 9.01
CA HIS A 99 14.28 6.78 9.39
C HIS A 99 15.34 7.86 9.67
N ALA A 100 14.94 9.14 9.75
CA ALA A 100 15.83 10.26 10.01
C ALA A 100 15.42 11.02 11.28
N PRO A 101 16.41 11.58 12.02
CA PRO A 101 16.12 12.40 13.19
C PRO A 101 15.44 13.71 12.76
N GLN A 102 14.51 14.21 13.59
CA GLN A 102 13.68 15.38 13.27
C GLN A 102 14.48 16.62 12.85
N ARG A 103 15.69 16.82 13.40
CA ARG A 103 16.62 17.90 13.04
C ARG A 103 17.01 17.90 11.56
N LEU A 104 17.11 16.73 10.93
CA LEU A 104 17.57 16.56 9.55
C LEU A 104 16.40 16.48 8.55
N ASN A 105 15.16 16.26 9.01
CA ASN A 105 14.01 16.00 8.15
C ASN A 105 13.76 17.11 7.12
N ALA A 106 13.89 18.39 7.50
CA ALA A 106 13.70 19.50 6.56
C ALA A 106 14.76 19.53 5.44
N ARG A 107 15.99 19.10 5.74
CA ARG A 107 17.06 19.02 4.73
C ARG A 107 16.90 17.77 3.87
N LEU A 108 16.64 16.62 4.50
CA LEU A 108 16.44 15.35 3.81
C LEU A 108 15.22 15.39 2.88
N ALA A 109 14.10 15.97 3.31
CA ALA A 109 12.90 16.12 2.49
C ALA A 109 13.18 16.90 1.20
N ARG A 110 13.93 18.01 1.29
CA ARG A 110 14.30 18.79 0.11
C ARG A 110 15.15 17.99 -0.87
N GLU A 111 16.13 17.25 -0.39
CA GLU A 111 17.01 16.44 -1.24
C GLU A 111 16.25 15.26 -1.89
N VAL A 112 15.40 14.57 -1.13
CA VAL A 112 14.56 13.46 -1.62
C VAL A 112 13.52 13.96 -2.63
N SER A 113 12.83 15.05 -2.32
CA SER A 113 11.92 15.73 -3.27
C SER A 113 12.67 16.13 -4.55
N ALA A 114 13.93 16.61 -4.44
CA ALA A 114 14.74 16.96 -5.61
C ALA A 114 15.10 15.72 -6.45
N VAL A 115 15.39 14.56 -5.88
CA VAL A 115 15.58 13.31 -6.64
C VAL A 115 14.39 13.03 -7.55
N PHE A 116 13.18 13.19 -6.99
CA PHE A 116 11.93 12.90 -7.66
C PHE A 116 11.45 14.00 -8.62
N ALA A 117 11.97 15.23 -8.50
CA ALA A 117 11.72 16.32 -9.42
C ALA A 117 12.64 16.30 -10.67
N ALA A 118 13.61 15.38 -10.75
CA ALA A 118 14.53 15.29 -11.88
C ALA A 118 13.82 14.94 -13.20
N SER A 119 14.35 15.46 -14.32
CA SER A 119 13.74 15.28 -15.64
C SER A 119 14.08 13.93 -16.29
N SER A 120 15.10 13.24 -15.78
CA SER A 120 15.54 11.95 -16.31
C SER A 120 15.95 10.98 -15.21
N ARG A 121 15.89 9.67 -15.51
CA ARG A 121 16.33 8.62 -14.59
C ARG A 121 17.81 8.70 -14.25
N LYS A 122 18.62 9.08 -15.24
CA LYS A 122 20.07 9.25 -15.06
C LYS A 122 20.34 10.39 -14.08
N GLU A 123 19.66 11.52 -14.25
CA GLU A 123 19.77 12.66 -13.35
C GLU A 123 19.27 12.35 -11.94
N ALA A 124 18.11 11.68 -11.81
CA ALA A 124 17.58 11.24 -10.53
C ALA A 124 18.60 10.34 -9.79
N ARG A 125 19.27 9.43 -10.50
CA ARG A 125 20.32 8.59 -9.93
C ARG A 125 21.53 9.41 -9.47
N THR A 126 22.00 10.37 -10.27
CA THR A 126 23.07 11.28 -9.86
C THR A 126 22.71 12.04 -8.58
N ARG A 127 21.45 12.47 -8.42
CA ARG A 127 20.98 13.14 -7.20
C ARG A 127 20.97 12.20 -5.99
N VAL A 128 20.61 10.93 -6.17
CA VAL A 128 20.71 9.90 -5.10
C VAL A 128 22.16 9.71 -4.67
N GLU A 129 23.10 9.58 -5.61
CA GLU A 129 24.53 9.42 -5.25
C GLU A 129 25.09 10.67 -4.56
N LYS A 130 24.63 11.87 -4.96
CA LYS A 130 24.98 13.13 -4.28
C LYS A 130 24.43 13.18 -2.85
N LEU A 131 23.19 12.72 -2.63
CA LEU A 131 22.58 12.63 -1.30
C LEU A 131 23.39 11.71 -0.39
N LYS A 132 23.81 10.55 -0.90
CA LYS A 132 24.68 9.60 -0.18
C LYS A 132 26.01 10.21 0.24
N GLY A 133 26.70 10.87 -0.70
CA GLY A 133 27.98 11.52 -0.43
C GLY A 133 27.88 12.71 0.53
N GLY A 134 26.69 13.28 0.71
CA GLY A 134 26.42 14.38 1.64
C GLY A 134 25.88 13.92 2.99
N LEU A 135 24.59 13.61 3.03
CA LEU A 135 23.86 13.27 4.27
C LEU A 135 23.90 11.77 4.60
N GLY A 136 24.33 10.92 3.67
CA GLY A 136 24.26 9.47 3.84
C GLY A 136 24.98 8.94 5.08
N GLY A 137 26.06 9.59 5.50
CA GLY A 137 26.77 9.24 6.74
C GLY A 137 26.02 9.57 8.03
N GLU A 138 25.11 10.55 8.01
CA GLU A 138 24.29 10.90 9.18
C GLU A 138 22.96 10.12 9.23
N VAL A 139 22.49 9.60 8.09
CA VAL A 139 21.20 8.90 7.96
C VAL A 139 21.32 7.66 7.05
N PRO A 140 22.08 6.62 7.46
CA PRO A 140 22.31 5.45 6.62
C PRO A 140 21.01 4.68 6.34
N GLU A 141 20.13 4.51 7.33
CA GLU A 141 18.87 3.77 7.19
C GLU A 141 17.88 4.46 6.24
N ALA A 142 17.79 5.79 6.33
CA ALA A 142 16.95 6.57 5.42
C ALA A 142 17.46 6.50 3.97
N THR A 143 18.77 6.49 3.81
CA THR A 143 19.44 6.39 2.50
C THR A 143 19.22 5.01 1.88
N GLU A 144 19.38 3.95 2.67
CA GLU A 144 19.09 2.57 2.24
C GLU A 144 17.62 2.40 1.86
N CYS A 145 16.69 2.96 2.65
CA CYS A 145 15.26 2.96 2.35
C CYS A 145 14.96 3.61 0.99
N LEU A 146 15.60 4.76 0.72
CA LEU A 146 15.47 5.46 -0.56
C LEU A 146 15.98 4.61 -1.71
N GLU A 147 17.15 3.96 -1.57
CA GLU A 147 17.74 3.10 -2.60
C GLU A 147 16.85 1.91 -2.96
N ASN A 148 16.37 1.20 -1.93
CA ASN A 148 15.51 0.03 -2.08
C ASN A 148 14.19 0.41 -2.78
N GLY A 149 13.64 1.59 -2.47
CA GLY A 149 12.42 2.10 -3.09
C GLY A 149 12.61 2.78 -4.45
N PHE A 150 13.82 3.25 -4.79
CA PHE A 150 14.08 4.13 -5.94
C PHE A 150 13.66 3.51 -7.26
N ASN A 151 14.05 2.25 -7.51
CA ASN A 151 13.74 1.58 -8.77
C ASN A 151 12.24 1.37 -8.97
N ALA A 152 11.52 1.04 -7.91
CA ALA A 152 10.06 0.88 -7.93
C ALA A 152 9.34 2.22 -8.09
N ALA A 153 9.90 3.31 -7.54
CA ALA A 153 9.34 4.66 -7.59
C ALA A 153 9.70 5.46 -8.85
N CYS A 154 10.73 5.06 -9.61
CA CYS A 154 11.15 5.74 -10.85
C CYS A 154 10.98 4.88 -12.11
N ARG A 155 10.26 3.74 -12.01
CA ARG A 155 10.15 2.76 -13.10
C ARG A 155 9.50 3.32 -14.37
N TRP A 156 8.44 4.11 -14.23
CA TRP A 156 7.63 4.59 -15.37
C TRP A 156 7.51 6.12 -15.48
N ARG A 157 7.83 6.86 -14.41
CA ARG A 157 7.67 8.32 -14.33
C ARG A 157 8.61 9.12 -15.22
N LEU A 158 9.81 8.63 -15.51
CA LEU A 158 10.86 9.41 -16.18
C LEU A 158 10.92 9.15 -17.70
N ARG A 159 9.81 8.70 -18.28
CA ARG A 159 9.66 8.44 -19.72
C ARG A 159 8.36 9.07 -20.21
N LEU A 160 8.36 10.39 -20.46
CA LEU A 160 7.22 11.08 -21.06
C LEU A 160 7.63 11.80 -22.35
N LEU A 161 7.75 11.00 -23.41
CA LEU A 161 7.38 11.40 -24.77
C LEU A 161 6.31 10.39 -25.21
N GLY A 162 5.02 10.75 -25.05
CA GLY A 162 3.88 9.94 -25.48
C GLY A 162 2.77 9.75 -24.43
N ARG A 163 1.56 9.44 -24.91
CA ARG A 163 0.33 9.18 -24.12
C ARG A 163 0.65 8.22 -22.97
N PRO A 164 0.53 8.61 -21.69
CA PRO A 164 1.02 7.79 -20.60
C PRO A 164 0.20 6.49 -20.53
N PRO A 165 0.86 5.32 -20.36
CA PRO A 165 0.14 4.10 -19.98
C PRO A 165 -0.58 4.32 -18.65
N ILE A 166 -1.66 3.59 -18.40
CA ILE A 166 -2.31 3.58 -17.07
C ILE A 166 -1.28 3.06 -16.06
N VAL A 167 -0.82 3.95 -15.18
CA VAL A 167 0.10 3.62 -14.09
C VAL A 167 -0.68 3.61 -12.79
N LEU A 168 -0.75 2.43 -12.15
CA LEU A 168 -1.30 2.31 -10.80
C LEU A 168 -0.19 2.59 -9.79
N VAL A 169 -0.40 3.64 -9.01
CA VAL A 169 0.50 4.04 -7.93
C VAL A 169 0.01 3.37 -6.64
N LEU A 170 0.82 2.48 -6.09
CA LEU A 170 0.47 1.73 -4.90
C LEU A 170 1.09 2.34 -3.64
N ASP A 171 0.25 2.48 -2.62
CA ASP A 171 0.58 3.18 -1.37
C ASP A 171 1.24 2.30 -0.30
N HIS A 172 1.33 0.97 -0.49
CA HIS A 172 1.66 0.02 0.58
C HIS A 172 2.76 -1.00 0.26
N LEU A 173 3.65 -0.73 -0.72
CA LEU A 173 4.87 -1.52 -0.81
C LEU A 173 5.78 -1.05 0.33
N ALA A 174 5.76 -1.75 1.47
CA ALA A 174 6.85 -1.70 2.44
C ALA A 174 8.05 -2.38 1.79
#